data_AF-A0A973R6N4-F1
#
_entry.id   AF-A0A973R6N4-F1
#
_cell.length_a   1.000
_cell.length_b   1.000
_cell.length_c   1.000
_cell.angle_alpha   90.00
_cell.angle_beta   90.00
_cell.angle_gamma   90.00
#
_symmetry.space_group_name_H-M   'P 1'
#
loop_
_entity.id
_entity.type
_entity.pdbx_description
1 polymer ?
#
loop_
_entity_poly.entity_id
_entity_poly.type
_entity_poly.pdbx_seq_one_letter_code
_entity_poly.pdbx_strand_id
1 'polypeptide(L)'
;MADPTLPGQQMPMAGPPPGGAPGMPPGAAPGPRAPRPWMVGLVGAVVGALVAGVPLLLAGGGDGGGGLGASHDALSAPSAVGAYSLMIKNPKVDANTIKRVTSTETVSTKNLSDAYGGATALFRQYTDSTLENDFSLAVVRAQSPKPFFAYVDPAQLGMAKPEQDVEMFGQVACVVHYQPVAAGQQEQPDQIHVSSCERTSAHLTVRLLFGGGDAWKSPADAAALTDKAWSQFS
;
A
#
# COMPACT_ATOMS: atom_id res chain seq x y z
N MET A 1 4.94 29.71 -55.88
CA MET A 1 3.47 29.72 -56.00
C MET A 1 3.02 28.30 -56.32
N ALA A 2 1.99 27.86 -55.61
CA ALA A 2 1.33 26.55 -55.62
C ALA A 2 2.09 25.38 -54.98
N ASP A 3 1.61 24.95 -53.80
CA ASP A 3 1.76 23.59 -53.27
C ASP A 3 0.34 23.13 -52.83
N PRO A 4 -0.18 21.99 -53.33
CA PRO A 4 -1.58 21.64 -53.20
C PRO A 4 -1.90 20.91 -51.90
N THR A 5 -2.97 21.41 -51.28
CA THR A 5 -3.72 20.87 -50.15
C THR A 5 -4.10 19.41 -50.37
N LEU A 6 -3.62 18.50 -49.52
CA LEU A 6 -4.16 17.14 -49.43
C LEU A 6 -5.48 17.13 -48.62
N PRO A 7 -6.56 16.50 -49.12
CA PRO A 7 -7.82 16.40 -48.40
C PRO A 7 -7.73 15.38 -47.27
N GLY A 8 -8.26 15.77 -46.10
CA GLY A 8 -8.37 14.90 -44.94
C GLY A 8 -9.26 13.69 -45.20
N GLN A 9 -8.68 12.49 -45.10
CA GLN A 9 -9.44 11.27 -44.93
C GLN A 9 -9.95 11.21 -43.48
N GLN A 10 -11.22 11.57 -43.30
CA GLN A 10 -11.98 11.21 -42.11
C GLN A 10 -12.21 9.70 -42.14
N MET A 11 -11.51 8.97 -41.27
CA MET A 11 -11.85 7.57 -41.02
C MET A 11 -13.16 7.50 -40.24
N PRO A 12 -14.14 6.68 -40.66
CA PRO A 12 -15.39 6.52 -39.94
C PRO A 12 -15.12 5.83 -38.60
N MET A 13 -15.53 6.49 -37.52
CA MET A 13 -15.57 5.94 -36.17
C MET A 13 -16.52 4.75 -36.17
N ALA A 14 -15.98 3.54 -36.02
CA ALA A 14 -16.76 2.33 -35.78
C ALA A 14 -17.53 2.51 -34.46
N GLY A 15 -18.86 2.46 -34.55
CA GLY A 15 -19.74 2.57 -33.39
C GLY A 15 -19.51 1.45 -32.37
N PRO A 16 -19.84 1.69 -31.09
CA PRO A 16 -19.73 0.67 -30.06
C PRO A 16 -20.65 -0.52 -30.37
N PRO A 17 -20.21 -1.76 -30.09
CA PRO A 17 -21.05 -2.94 -30.26
C PRO A 17 -22.29 -2.85 -29.33
N PRO A 18 -23.46 -3.35 -29.77
CA PRO A 18 -24.65 -3.41 -28.93
C PRO A 18 -24.39 -4.28 -27.69
N GLY A 19 -24.73 -3.73 -26.52
CA GLY A 19 -24.55 -4.37 -25.22
C GLY A 19 -25.23 -5.74 -25.15
N GLY A 20 -24.44 -6.75 -24.86
CA GLY A 20 -24.94 -8.07 -24.44
C GLY A 20 -25.71 -7.93 -23.14
N ALA A 21 -26.93 -8.45 -23.12
CA ALA A 21 -27.78 -8.50 -21.94
C ALA A 21 -27.08 -9.27 -20.80
N PRO A 22 -27.23 -8.84 -19.53
CA PRO A 22 -26.75 -9.61 -18.39
C PRO A 22 -27.51 -10.94 -18.31
N GLY A 23 -26.78 -12.05 -18.43
CA GLY A 23 -27.30 -13.38 -18.18
C GLY A 23 -27.83 -13.48 -16.74
N MET A 24 -29.11 -13.84 -16.60
CA MET A 24 -29.70 -14.19 -15.32
C MET A 24 -28.96 -15.38 -14.70
N PRO A 25 -28.62 -15.34 -13.41
CA PRO A 25 -28.11 -16.52 -12.72
C PRO A 25 -29.21 -17.60 -12.65
N PRO A 26 -28.85 -18.89 -12.77
CA PRO A 26 -29.80 -19.99 -12.62
C PRO A 26 -30.41 -19.99 -11.22
N GLY A 27 -31.74 -20.14 -11.17
CA GLY A 27 -32.53 -20.14 -9.93
C GLY A 27 -32.06 -21.23 -8.95
N ALA A 28 -31.76 -20.81 -7.73
CA ALA A 28 -31.48 -21.71 -6.62
C ALA A 28 -32.74 -22.54 -6.29
N ALA A 29 -32.58 -23.86 -6.26
CA ALA A 29 -33.61 -24.78 -5.79
C ALA A 29 -33.92 -24.55 -4.30
N PRO A 30 -35.18 -24.66 -3.85
CA PRO A 30 -35.53 -24.56 -2.43
C PRO A 30 -35.01 -25.77 -1.66
N GLY A 31 -34.01 -25.58 -0.80
CA GLY A 31 -33.56 -26.58 0.15
C GLY A 31 -34.56 -26.80 1.29
N PRO A 32 -34.61 -28.01 1.88
CA PRO A 32 -35.53 -28.34 2.98
C PRO A 32 -35.19 -27.56 4.27
N ARG A 33 -36.23 -27.03 4.90
CA ARG A 33 -36.19 -26.24 6.13
C ARG A 33 -35.73 -27.10 7.31
N ALA A 34 -34.59 -26.77 7.92
CA ALA A 34 -34.17 -27.35 9.19
C ALA A 34 -35.02 -26.81 10.35
N PRO A 35 -35.45 -27.65 11.31
CA PRO A 35 -36.21 -27.21 12.47
C PRO A 35 -35.31 -26.49 13.49
N ARG A 36 -35.84 -25.40 14.05
CA ARG A 36 -35.26 -24.62 15.15
C ARG A 36 -35.47 -25.35 16.49
N PRO A 37 -34.43 -25.72 17.25
CA PRO A 37 -34.57 -26.16 18.63
C PRO A 37 -34.23 -24.99 19.56
N TRP A 38 -35.23 -24.16 19.84
CA TRP A 38 -35.23 -23.30 21.02
C TRP A 38 -36.02 -24.05 22.10
N MET A 39 -35.46 -24.09 23.32
CA MET A 39 -36.04 -24.62 24.57
C MET A 39 -35.95 -26.13 24.86
N VAL A 40 -34.89 -26.54 25.57
CA VAL A 40 -34.85 -27.46 26.74
C VAL A 40 -33.44 -27.24 27.36
N GLY A 41 -33.14 -27.07 28.64
CA GLY A 41 -33.86 -27.06 29.91
C GLY A 41 -32.78 -26.92 31.01
N LEU A 42 -33.11 -26.19 32.08
CA LEU A 42 -32.30 -26.02 33.29
C LEU A 42 -32.03 -27.36 34.01
N VAL A 43 -30.99 -27.34 34.87
CA VAL A 43 -30.71 -28.18 36.06
C VAL A 43 -29.44 -29.04 35.93
N GLY A 44 -28.44 -28.72 36.75
CA GLY A 44 -27.26 -29.54 36.98
C GLY A 44 -26.17 -28.82 37.76
N ALA A 45 -26.46 -28.40 38.99
CA ALA A 45 -25.50 -27.76 39.89
C ALA A 45 -24.99 -28.72 40.97
N VAL A 46 -23.70 -28.54 41.30
CA VAL A 46 -22.99 -28.86 42.56
C VAL A 46 -22.46 -30.29 42.76
N VAL A 47 -21.12 -30.45 42.76
CA VAL A 47 -20.23 -30.70 43.92
C VAL A 47 -18.91 -31.34 43.41
N GLY A 48 -17.77 -30.67 43.64
CA GLY A 48 -16.43 -31.22 43.41
C GLY A 48 -15.34 -30.19 43.63
N ALA A 49 -15.10 -29.84 44.90
CA ALA A 49 -14.15 -28.83 45.34
C ALA A 49 -12.68 -29.31 45.34
N LEU A 50 -11.78 -28.32 45.29
CA LEU A 50 -10.38 -28.31 45.79
C LEU A 50 -9.27 -28.89 44.89
N VAL A 51 -8.69 -28.03 44.05
CA VAL A 51 -7.23 -27.80 44.02
C VAL A 51 -6.99 -26.28 43.99
N ALA A 52 -6.57 -25.73 45.13
CA ALA A 52 -6.15 -24.34 45.26
C ALA A 52 -4.69 -24.20 44.80
N GLY A 53 -4.40 -23.21 43.96
CA GLY A 53 -3.02 -22.89 43.57
C GLY A 53 -2.89 -21.93 42.39
N VAL A 54 -3.23 -20.64 42.63
CA VAL A 54 -2.96 -19.46 41.79
C VAL A 54 -3.77 -19.34 40.48
N PRO A 55 -4.89 -18.58 40.47
CA PRO A 55 -5.34 -17.98 39.22
C PRO A 55 -4.38 -16.83 38.91
N LEU A 56 -3.65 -16.95 37.79
CA LEU A 56 -2.87 -15.86 37.23
C LEU A 56 -3.85 -14.78 36.71
N LEU A 57 -4.39 -13.99 37.64
CA LEU A 57 -5.06 -12.72 37.38
C LEU A 57 -3.96 -11.67 37.16
N LEU A 58 -3.45 -11.60 35.94
CA LEU A 58 -2.96 -10.35 35.37
C LEU A 58 -4.14 -9.82 34.53
N ALA A 59 -5.02 -8.99 35.08
CA ALA A 59 -4.77 -7.56 35.32
C ALA A 59 -4.09 -6.91 34.09
N GLY A 60 -4.86 -6.88 33.01
CA GLY A 60 -4.62 -6.07 31.82
C GLY A 60 -5.96 -5.79 31.15
N GLY A 61 -6.86 -5.11 31.87
CA GLY A 61 -8.06 -4.53 31.29
C GLY A 61 -7.64 -3.45 30.30
N GLY A 62 -7.58 -3.81 29.02
CA GLY A 62 -7.41 -2.94 27.88
C GLY A 62 -7.95 -3.70 26.67
N ASP A 63 -8.83 -3.06 25.93
CA ASP A 63 -9.66 -3.63 24.88
C ASP A 63 -8.99 -4.73 24.03
N GLY A 64 -9.60 -5.90 24.06
CA GLY A 64 -9.21 -7.06 23.28
C GLY A 64 -9.30 -6.79 21.78
N GLY A 65 -8.14 -6.63 21.17
CA GLY A 65 -7.87 -6.91 19.77
C GLY A 65 -6.37 -7.18 19.66
N GLY A 66 -5.97 -8.23 18.95
CA GLY A 66 -4.56 -8.45 18.56
C GLY A 66 -4.09 -7.38 17.57
N GLY A 67 -4.18 -6.11 17.96
CA GLY A 67 -3.84 -4.94 17.17
C GLY A 67 -2.34 -4.87 16.98
N LEU A 68 -1.92 -4.40 15.82
CA LEU A 68 -0.54 -4.31 15.33
C LEU A 68 0.36 -3.33 16.13
N GLY A 69 0.22 -3.25 17.46
CA GLY A 69 0.98 -2.35 18.31
C GLY A 69 0.68 -0.88 18.05
N ALA A 70 -0.59 -0.52 17.80
CA ALA A 70 -1.01 0.84 17.51
C ALA A 70 -0.66 1.79 18.68
N SER A 71 0.14 2.80 18.40
CA SER A 71 0.44 3.91 19.30
C SER A 71 -0.20 5.21 18.78
N HIS A 72 -0.49 6.10 19.73
CA HIS A 72 -1.04 7.43 19.46
C HIS A 72 -0.01 8.55 19.57
N ASP A 73 1.28 8.21 19.71
CA ASP A 73 2.37 9.19 19.80
C ASP A 73 2.37 10.13 18.60
N ALA A 74 2.60 11.42 18.86
CA ALA A 74 2.54 12.44 17.81
C ALA A 74 3.55 12.18 16.68
N LEU A 75 3.14 12.47 15.46
CA LEU A 75 3.98 12.48 14.26
C LEU A 75 4.06 13.89 13.70
N SER A 76 5.27 14.33 13.38
CA SER A 76 5.51 15.59 12.69
C SER A 76 6.24 15.31 11.38
N ALA A 77 5.72 15.85 10.28
CA ALA A 77 6.37 15.71 8.99
C ALA A 77 7.70 16.47 8.98
N PRO A 78 8.81 15.86 8.54
CA PRO A 78 10.04 16.61 8.30
C PRO A 78 9.79 17.64 7.19
N SER A 79 10.52 18.76 7.22
CA SER A 79 10.38 19.78 6.16
C SER A 79 10.97 19.31 4.82
N ALA A 80 11.89 18.35 4.88
CA ALA A 80 12.58 17.76 3.73
C ALA A 80 13.04 16.33 4.05
N VAL A 81 13.23 15.52 3.02
CA VAL A 81 13.83 14.18 3.09
C VAL A 81 14.85 14.10 1.97
N GLY A 82 16.14 14.14 2.31
CA GLY A 82 17.21 14.26 1.31
C GLY A 82 17.09 15.58 0.54
N ALA A 83 17.08 15.50 -0.80
CA ALA A 83 16.93 16.65 -1.69
C ALA A 83 15.47 17.05 -1.94
N TYR A 84 14.51 16.32 -1.38
CA TYR A 84 13.08 16.51 -1.64
C TYR A 84 12.44 17.33 -0.52
N SER A 85 11.60 18.29 -0.89
CA SER A 85 10.86 19.15 0.02
C SER A 85 9.36 18.89 -0.10
N LEU A 86 8.57 19.30 0.90
CA LEU A 86 7.11 19.18 0.82
C LEU A 86 6.58 19.82 -0.47
N MET A 87 5.80 19.08 -1.26
CA MET A 87 5.30 19.52 -2.56
C MET A 87 4.53 20.84 -2.45
N ILE A 88 3.73 21.02 -1.40
CA ILE A 88 2.97 22.26 -1.14
C ILE A 88 3.84 23.49 -0.87
N LYS A 89 5.15 23.31 -0.62
CA LYS A 89 6.12 24.40 -0.40
C LYS A 89 6.92 24.72 -1.65
N ASN A 90 6.79 23.95 -2.73
CA ASN A 90 7.52 24.22 -3.96
C ASN A 90 6.87 25.40 -4.72
N PRO A 91 7.61 26.49 -5.03
CA PRO A 91 7.06 27.69 -5.63
C PRO A 91 6.53 27.50 -7.06
N LYS A 92 6.85 26.38 -7.72
CA LYS A 92 6.34 26.02 -9.05
C LYS A 92 4.95 25.37 -9.01
N VAL A 93 4.45 25.02 -7.82
CA VAL A 93 3.14 24.39 -7.65
C VAL A 93 2.06 25.45 -7.48
N ASP A 94 1.05 25.44 -8.36
CA ASP A 94 -0.03 26.42 -8.32
C ASP A 94 -1.03 26.16 -7.17
N ALA A 95 -1.83 27.18 -6.82
CA ALA A 95 -2.76 27.12 -5.71
C ALA A 95 -3.83 26.00 -5.83
N ASN A 96 -4.28 25.66 -7.03
CA ASN A 96 -5.25 24.57 -7.22
C ASN A 96 -4.59 23.22 -6.95
N THR A 97 -3.36 23.04 -7.43
CA THR A 97 -2.56 21.85 -7.13
C THR A 97 -2.28 21.74 -5.64
N ILE A 98 -1.89 22.83 -4.95
CA ILE A 98 -1.71 22.84 -3.48
C ILE A 98 -2.99 22.39 -2.76
N LYS A 99 -4.16 22.91 -3.17
CA LYS A 99 -5.46 22.53 -2.59
C LYS A 99 -5.75 21.04 -2.79
N ARG A 100 -5.47 20.51 -3.98
CA ARG A 100 -5.65 19.08 -4.30
C ARG A 100 -4.72 18.21 -3.45
N VAL A 101 -3.42 18.54 -3.41
CA VAL A 101 -2.41 17.83 -2.61
C VAL A 101 -2.81 17.81 -1.14
N THR A 102 -3.19 18.96 -0.57
CA THR A 102 -3.62 19.07 0.83
C THR A 102 -4.85 18.21 1.12
N SER A 103 -5.82 18.18 0.21
CA SER A 103 -7.02 17.33 0.32
C SER A 103 -6.65 15.85 0.30
N THR A 104 -5.82 15.44 -0.67
CA THR A 104 -5.30 14.07 -0.77
C THR A 104 -4.52 13.68 0.48
N GLU A 105 -3.61 14.52 0.97
CA GLU A 105 -2.84 14.25 2.18
C GLU A 105 -3.74 14.08 3.41
N THR A 106 -4.78 14.90 3.54
CA THR A 106 -5.73 14.83 4.65
C THR A 106 -6.52 13.51 4.63
N VAL A 107 -7.11 13.18 3.48
CA VAL A 107 -7.90 11.95 3.31
C VAL A 107 -7.02 10.71 3.44
N SER A 108 -5.83 10.70 2.82
CA SER A 108 -4.88 9.59 2.93
C SER A 108 -4.36 9.40 4.35
N THR A 109 -4.08 10.47 5.09
CA THR A 109 -3.69 10.38 6.51
C THR A 109 -4.78 9.70 7.33
N LYS A 110 -6.04 10.11 7.14
CA LYS A 110 -7.18 9.49 7.82
C LYS A 110 -7.32 8.01 7.45
N ASN A 111 -7.34 7.69 6.16
CA ASN A 111 -7.49 6.31 5.69
C ASN A 111 -6.35 5.41 6.16
N LEU A 112 -5.12 5.93 6.21
CA LEU A 112 -3.98 5.21 6.75
C LEU A 112 -4.15 4.93 8.26
N SER A 113 -4.60 5.91 9.04
CA SER A 113 -4.90 5.71 10.46
C SER A 113 -5.97 4.64 10.66
N ASP A 114 -7.08 4.73 9.92
CA ASP A 114 -8.19 3.78 9.99
C ASP A 114 -7.74 2.35 9.65
N ALA A 115 -6.91 2.19 8.61
CA ALA A 115 -6.36 0.90 8.19
C ALA A 115 -5.46 0.23 9.26
N TYR A 116 -4.88 1.02 10.17
CA TYR A 116 -4.08 0.56 11.30
C TYR A 116 -4.81 0.71 12.64
N GLY A 117 -6.15 0.66 12.64
CA GLY A 117 -6.96 0.64 13.86
C GLY A 117 -6.96 1.96 14.63
N GLY A 118 -6.80 3.09 13.93
CA GLY A 118 -6.77 4.43 14.55
C GLY A 118 -5.40 4.85 15.07
N ALA A 119 -4.32 4.12 14.74
CA ALA A 119 -2.96 4.51 15.09
C ALA A 119 -2.62 5.91 14.54
N THR A 120 -1.77 6.68 15.24
CA THR A 120 -1.31 7.97 14.71
C THR A 120 -0.59 7.76 13.39
N ALA A 121 -1.09 8.44 12.36
CA ALA A 121 -0.60 8.33 10.99
C ALA A 121 -0.31 9.71 10.40
N LEU A 122 0.52 9.72 9.37
CA LEU A 122 0.90 10.90 8.59
C LEU A 122 1.08 10.50 7.13
N PHE A 123 0.50 11.28 6.22
CA PHE A 123 0.73 11.16 4.79
C PHE A 123 1.13 12.51 4.19
N ARG A 124 2.28 12.59 3.52
CA ARG A 124 2.77 13.83 2.88
C ARG A 124 3.42 13.57 1.53
N GLN A 125 3.28 14.49 0.60
CA GLN A 125 3.95 14.43 -0.70
C GLN A 125 5.22 15.29 -0.71
N TYR A 126 6.29 14.73 -1.23
CA TYR A 126 7.59 15.37 -1.38
C TYR A 126 7.98 15.39 -2.86
N THR A 127 8.66 16.45 -3.26
CA THR A 127 9.13 16.63 -4.64
C THR A 127 10.48 17.34 -4.65
N ASP A 128 11.24 17.12 -5.70
CA ASP A 128 12.47 17.86 -5.95
C ASP A 128 12.18 19.31 -6.43
N SER A 129 13.23 20.07 -6.70
CA SER A 129 13.09 21.45 -7.18
C SER A 129 12.58 21.55 -8.62
N THR A 130 12.64 20.48 -9.42
CA THR A 130 12.23 20.47 -10.83
C THR A 130 10.78 20.02 -11.02
N LEU A 131 10.17 19.40 -10.00
CA LEU A 131 8.88 18.69 -10.07
C LEU A 131 8.92 17.44 -10.95
N GLU A 132 10.11 16.98 -11.33
CA GLU A 132 10.25 15.80 -12.19
C GLU A 132 10.15 14.52 -11.37
N ASN A 133 10.57 14.59 -10.10
CA ASN A 133 10.57 13.45 -9.20
C ASN A 133 9.82 13.78 -7.93
N ASP A 134 8.91 12.89 -7.57
CA ASP A 134 8.14 12.97 -6.35
C ASP A 134 7.99 11.59 -5.69
N PHE A 135 7.59 11.62 -4.43
CA PHE A 135 7.14 10.46 -3.70
C PHE A 135 6.16 10.88 -2.61
N SER A 136 5.35 9.93 -2.16
CA SER A 136 4.53 10.10 -0.97
C SER A 136 5.16 9.38 0.22
N LEU A 137 5.31 10.09 1.33
CA LEU A 137 5.72 9.56 2.62
C LEU A 137 4.47 9.17 3.41
N ALA A 138 4.36 7.89 3.76
CA ALA A 138 3.37 7.36 4.68
C ALA A 138 4.06 6.87 5.96
N VAL A 139 3.61 7.37 7.11
CA VAL A 139 4.14 6.99 8.42
C VAL A 139 2.99 6.61 9.33
N VAL A 140 3.13 5.51 10.07
CA VAL A 140 2.14 5.08 11.05
C VAL A 140 2.83 4.50 12.28
N ARG A 141 2.33 4.84 13.47
CA ARG A 141 2.80 4.31 14.76
C ARG A 141 2.26 2.90 15.01
N ALA A 142 2.60 1.98 14.12
CA ALA A 142 2.21 0.57 14.17
C ALA A 142 3.16 -0.27 13.33
N GLN A 143 3.17 -1.58 13.57
CA GLN A 143 3.90 -2.54 12.73
C GLN A 143 3.12 -2.85 11.45
N SER A 144 3.80 -2.83 10.31
CA SER A 144 3.30 -3.37 9.05
C SER A 144 3.72 -4.84 8.85
N PRO A 145 2.87 -5.69 8.22
CA PRO A 145 3.21 -7.07 7.88
C PRO A 145 4.31 -7.22 6.81
N LYS A 146 4.91 -6.12 6.35
CA LYS A 146 5.81 -6.01 5.19
C LYS A 146 5.08 -6.28 3.86
N PRO A 147 5.61 -5.79 2.73
CA PRO A 147 5.10 -6.14 1.41
C PRO A 147 5.15 -7.66 1.16
N PHE A 148 4.14 -8.18 0.47
CA PHE A 148 4.03 -9.60 0.10
C PHE A 148 3.52 -9.74 -1.32
N PHE A 149 4.13 -10.66 -2.07
CA PHE A 149 3.62 -11.17 -3.36
C PHE A 149 3.57 -12.68 -3.33
N ALA A 150 2.58 -13.24 -4.03
CA ALA A 150 2.59 -14.67 -4.29
C ALA A 150 3.81 -15.03 -5.14
N TYR A 151 4.47 -16.13 -4.79
CA TYR A 151 5.63 -16.62 -5.53
C TYR A 151 5.23 -16.93 -6.98
N VAL A 152 6.07 -16.48 -7.92
CA VAL A 152 5.98 -16.77 -9.35
C VAL A 152 7.30 -17.40 -9.77
N ASP A 153 7.26 -18.56 -10.40
CA ASP A 153 8.45 -19.24 -10.92
C ASP A 153 8.85 -18.62 -12.27
N PRO A 154 9.93 -17.81 -12.35
CA PRO A 154 10.31 -17.17 -13.61
C PRO A 154 10.74 -18.19 -14.67
N ALA A 155 11.29 -19.35 -14.28
CA ALA A 155 11.76 -20.37 -15.22
C ALA A 155 10.59 -21.03 -15.97
N GLN A 156 9.45 -21.25 -15.30
CA GLN A 156 8.24 -21.75 -15.94
C GLN A 156 7.66 -20.78 -16.97
N LEU A 157 7.92 -19.48 -16.79
CA LEU A 157 7.47 -18.42 -17.69
C LEU A 157 8.52 -18.07 -18.75
N GLY A 158 9.68 -18.74 -18.76
CA GLY A 158 10.78 -18.43 -19.66
C GLY A 158 11.38 -17.04 -19.44
N MET A 159 11.25 -16.49 -18.23
CA MET A 159 11.73 -15.15 -17.86
C MET A 159 13.00 -15.23 -17.00
N ALA A 160 13.78 -14.15 -17.01
CA ALA A 160 14.94 -13.99 -16.14
C ALA A 160 14.53 -13.75 -14.68
N LYS A 161 13.48 -12.96 -14.46
CA LYS A 161 12.90 -12.62 -13.15
C LYS A 161 11.37 -12.54 -13.22
N PRO A 162 10.67 -12.66 -12.08
CA PRO A 162 9.25 -12.34 -12.03
C PRO A 162 9.01 -10.85 -12.33
N GLU A 163 7.83 -10.49 -12.80
CA GLU A 163 7.48 -9.08 -13.08
C GLU A 163 7.47 -8.20 -11.82
N GLN A 164 7.24 -8.81 -10.65
CA GLN A 164 7.19 -8.15 -9.35
C GLN A 164 7.94 -8.98 -8.33
N ASP A 165 8.76 -8.33 -7.52
CA ASP A 165 9.46 -8.96 -6.40
C ASP A 165 9.60 -8.00 -5.21
N VAL A 166 9.94 -8.55 -4.05
CA VAL A 166 10.36 -7.79 -2.87
C VAL A 166 11.86 -7.97 -2.68
N GLU A 167 12.62 -6.92 -2.99
CA GLU A 167 14.06 -6.90 -2.70
C GLU A 167 14.31 -6.32 -1.29
N MET A 168 15.26 -6.92 -0.57
CA MET A 168 15.64 -6.51 0.79
C MET A 168 16.98 -5.76 0.79
N PHE A 169 16.98 -4.56 1.38
CA PHE A 169 18.16 -3.71 1.58
C PHE A 169 18.31 -3.41 3.07
N GLY A 170 19.09 -4.22 3.78
CA GLY A 170 19.20 -4.15 5.24
C GLY A 170 17.83 -4.41 5.91
N GLN A 171 17.24 -3.37 6.51
CA GLN A 171 15.92 -3.45 7.14
C GLN A 171 14.77 -2.89 6.25
N VAL A 172 15.09 -2.42 5.05
CA VAL A 172 14.13 -1.88 4.10
C VAL A 172 13.70 -2.98 3.14
N ALA A 173 12.38 -3.13 2.94
CA ALA A 173 11.78 -3.98 1.93
C ALA A 173 11.26 -3.10 0.78
N CYS A 174 11.71 -3.35 -0.45
CA CYS A 174 11.32 -2.58 -1.62
C CYS A 174 10.53 -3.45 -2.61
N VAL A 175 9.38 -2.97 -3.03
CA VAL A 175 8.60 -3.55 -4.13
C VAL A 175 9.18 -3.07 -5.45
N VAL A 176 9.71 -4.02 -6.22
CA VAL A 176 10.37 -3.77 -7.49
C VAL A 176 9.55 -4.40 -8.61
N HIS A 177 9.34 -3.64 -9.67
CA HIS A 177 8.74 -4.08 -10.92
C HIS A 177 9.83 -4.22 -11.98
N TYR A 178 9.87 -5.37 -12.64
CA TYR A 178 10.76 -5.62 -13.77
C TYR A 178 9.93 -5.71 -15.04
N GLN A 179 10.44 -5.12 -16.14
CA GLN A 179 9.92 -5.46 -17.46
C GLN A 179 10.25 -6.93 -17.77
N PRO A 180 9.35 -7.67 -18.44
CA PRO A 180 9.63 -9.05 -18.84
C PRO A 180 10.87 -9.14 -19.72
N VAL A 181 11.86 -9.92 -19.28
CA VAL A 181 13.08 -10.21 -20.02
C VAL A 181 13.23 -11.72 -20.13
N ALA A 182 13.60 -12.21 -21.31
CA ALA A 182 13.75 -13.64 -21.56
C ALA A 182 14.87 -14.25 -20.71
N ALA A 183 14.71 -15.51 -20.32
CA ALA A 183 15.72 -16.24 -19.57
C ALA A 183 17.10 -16.17 -20.26
N GLY A 184 18.14 -15.88 -19.47
CA GLY A 184 19.52 -15.73 -19.97
C GLY A 184 19.88 -14.34 -20.50
N GLN A 185 18.92 -13.41 -20.54
CA GLN A 185 19.20 -11.99 -20.79
C GLN A 185 19.27 -11.22 -19.47
N GLN A 186 20.06 -10.15 -19.47
CA GLN A 186 20.22 -9.27 -18.31
C GLN A 186 19.24 -8.10 -18.41
N GLU A 187 18.61 -7.75 -17.29
CA GLU A 187 17.73 -6.60 -17.20
C GLU A 187 18.54 -5.30 -17.36
N GLN A 188 17.98 -4.36 -18.11
CA GLN A 188 18.54 -3.02 -18.21
C GLN A 188 18.03 -2.15 -17.06
N PRO A 189 18.80 -1.17 -16.56
CA PRO A 189 18.36 -0.32 -15.45
C PRO A 189 17.06 0.45 -15.71
N ASP A 190 16.75 0.77 -16.97
CA ASP A 190 15.50 1.42 -17.39
C ASP A 190 14.29 0.48 -17.40
N GLN A 191 14.51 -0.82 -17.26
CA GLN A 191 13.48 -1.85 -17.15
C GLN A 191 13.08 -2.14 -15.69
N ILE A 192 13.64 -1.41 -14.73
CA ILE A 192 13.40 -1.58 -13.31
C ILE A 192 12.65 -0.36 -12.79
N HIS A 193 11.58 -0.59 -12.04
CA HIS A 193 10.82 0.48 -11.39
C HIS A 193 10.47 0.10 -9.96
N VAL A 194 10.88 0.93 -9.00
CA VAL A 194 10.54 0.75 -7.58
C VAL A 194 9.22 1.45 -7.31
N SER A 195 8.18 0.72 -6.92
CA SER A 195 6.88 1.34 -6.61
C SER A 195 6.76 1.78 -5.16
N SER A 196 7.39 1.05 -4.24
CA SER A 196 7.44 1.44 -2.83
C SER A 196 8.60 0.81 -2.09
N CYS A 197 9.06 1.48 -1.03
CA CYS A 197 10.00 0.92 -0.06
C CYS A 197 9.50 1.19 1.35
N GLU A 198 9.58 0.19 2.23
CA GLU A 198 9.10 0.26 3.60
C GLU A 198 10.16 -0.23 4.59
N ARG A 199 10.30 0.50 5.70
CA ARG A 199 10.94 0.01 6.92
C ARG A 199 9.92 -0.05 8.05
N THR A 200 9.93 -1.15 8.80
CA THR A 200 8.96 -1.43 9.86
C THR A 200 9.67 -1.95 11.11
N SER A 201 9.17 -1.54 12.28
CA SER A 201 9.52 -2.04 13.61
C SER A 201 8.24 -2.39 14.39
N ALA A 202 8.36 -2.75 15.66
CA ALA A 202 7.21 -3.03 16.52
C ALA A 202 6.25 -1.83 16.71
N HIS A 203 6.72 -0.59 16.55
CA HIS A 203 5.95 0.62 16.92
C HIS A 203 5.91 1.69 15.83
N LEU A 204 6.52 1.43 14.67
CA LEU A 204 6.66 2.41 13.61
C LEU A 204 6.82 1.72 12.27
N THR A 205 6.07 2.19 11.28
CA THR A 205 6.25 1.89 9.87
C THR A 205 6.46 3.19 9.12
N VAL A 206 7.50 3.25 8.29
CA VAL A 206 7.74 4.33 7.33
C VAL A 206 7.78 3.72 5.94
N ARG A 207 6.91 4.19 5.06
CA ARG A 207 6.81 3.76 3.67
C ARG A 207 6.94 4.95 2.75
N LEU A 208 7.80 4.82 1.75
CA LEU A 208 7.83 5.71 0.60
C LEU A 208 7.08 5.03 -0.54
N LEU A 209 6.13 5.76 -1.13
CA LEU A 209 5.40 5.37 -2.34
C LEU A 209 5.94 6.26 -3.46
N PHE A 210 6.62 5.65 -4.41
CA PHE A 210 7.29 6.38 -5.47
C PHE A 210 6.30 6.65 -6.61
N GLY A 211 6.24 7.91 -7.05
CA GLY A 211 5.42 8.29 -8.19
C GLY A 211 5.98 7.74 -9.51
N GLY A 212 5.18 7.82 -10.57
CA GLY A 212 5.67 7.56 -11.93
C GLY A 212 6.75 8.57 -12.31
N GLY A 213 7.83 8.12 -12.91
CA GLY A 213 8.98 8.95 -13.30
C GLY A 213 10.26 8.13 -13.40
N ASP A 214 11.26 8.67 -14.09
CA ASP A 214 12.50 7.93 -14.38
C ASP A 214 13.48 7.84 -13.19
N ALA A 215 13.26 8.56 -12.08
CA ALA A 215 14.22 8.58 -10.97
C ALA A 215 14.24 7.30 -10.12
N TRP A 216 13.18 6.50 -10.12
CA TRP A 216 13.04 5.36 -9.20
C TRP A 216 13.45 4.03 -9.86
N LYS A 217 14.56 4.06 -10.60
CA LYS A 217 15.16 2.91 -11.31
C LYS A 217 16.18 2.12 -10.48
N SER A 218 16.59 2.68 -9.33
CA SER A 218 17.59 2.10 -8.43
C SER A 218 16.94 1.69 -7.10
N PRO A 219 16.66 0.39 -6.88
CA PRO A 219 16.15 -0.11 -5.61
C PRO A 219 17.02 0.25 -4.41
N ALA A 220 18.35 0.28 -4.59
CA ALA A 220 19.29 0.66 -3.54
C ALA A 220 19.16 2.14 -3.13
N ASP A 221 19.03 3.06 -4.09
CA ASP A 221 18.85 4.48 -3.79
C ASP A 221 17.49 4.76 -3.15
N ALA A 222 16.44 4.09 -3.63
CA ALA A 222 15.10 4.14 -3.03
C ALA A 222 15.12 3.63 -1.58
N ALA A 223 15.80 2.53 -1.31
CA ALA A 223 15.98 2.00 0.04
C ALA A 223 16.74 2.98 0.95
N ALA A 224 17.83 3.56 0.46
CA ALA A 224 18.62 4.55 1.20
C ALA A 224 17.80 5.81 1.55
N LEU A 225 16.91 6.23 0.64
CA LEU A 225 15.99 7.34 0.90
C LEU A 225 14.94 6.97 1.96
N THR A 226 14.40 5.75 1.92
CA THR A 226 13.48 5.24 2.97
C THR A 226 14.16 5.18 4.32
N ASP A 227 15.41 4.72 4.41
CA ASP A 227 16.18 4.72 5.65
C ASP A 227 16.44 6.13 6.20
N LYS A 228 16.69 7.09 5.31
CA LYS A 228 16.82 8.51 5.67
C LYS A 228 15.49 9.10 6.16
N ALA A 229 14.37 8.71 5.58
CA ALA A 229 13.04 9.10 6.05
C ALA A 229 12.75 8.48 7.43
N TRP A 230 13.08 7.20 7.61
CA TRP A 230 12.93 6.47 8.87
C TRP A 230 13.62 7.18 10.04
N SER A 231 14.86 7.62 9.84
CA SER A 231 15.65 8.28 10.89
C SER A 231 15.07 9.62 11.38
N GLN A 232 14.03 10.16 10.72
CA GLN A 232 13.33 11.37 11.16
C GLN A 232 12.25 11.08 12.22
N PHE A 233 11.88 9.81 12.41
CA PHE A 233 10.75 9.39 13.26
C PHE A 233 11.12 8.39 14.36
N SER A 234 12.31 7.80 14.27
CA SER A 234 12.86 6.78 15.19
C SER A 234 13.62 7.40 16.36
#